data_AF-A0A351CBP1-F1
#
_entry.id   AF-A0A351CBP1-F1
#
_cell.length_a   1.000
_cell.length_b   1.000
_cell.length_c   1.000
_cell.angle_alpha   90.00
_cell.angle_beta   90.00
_cell.angle_gamma   90.00
#
_symmetry.space_group_name_H-M   'P 1'
#
loop_
_entity.id
_entity.type
_entity.pdbx_description
1 polymer ?
#
loop_
_entity_poly.entity_id
_entity_poly.type
_entity_poly.pdbx_seq_one_letter_code
_entity_poly.pdbx_strand_id
1 'polypeptide(L)' 'MCEANAYLIEGNEKILVMEAVDTVEPEDDGIRLVSIFGDQKFIDA' A
#
# COMPACT_ATOMS: atom_id res chain seq x y z
N MET A 1 -2.66 9.94 14.93
CA MET A 1 -2.55 8.78 14.04
C MET A 1 -3.02 9.27 12.69
N CYS A 2 -2.21 9.13 11.66
CA CYS A 2 -2.52 9.63 10.32
C CYS A 2 -2.32 8.49 9.35
N GLU A 3 -3.43 7.92 8.91
CA GLU A 3 -3.51 6.80 7.99
C GLU A 3 -4.02 7.25 6.62
N ALA A 4 -3.68 6.49 5.57
CA ALA A 4 -4.08 6.78 4.20
C ALA A 4 -4.53 5.52 3.45
N ASN A 5 -5.32 5.69 2.40
CA ASN A 5 -5.66 4.60 1.48
C ASN A 5 -4.64 4.55 0.35
N ALA A 6 -4.10 3.36 0.09
CA ALA A 6 -3.17 3.10 -1.00
C ALA A 6 -3.92 2.66 -2.26
N TYR A 7 -3.63 3.33 -3.37
CA TYR A 7 -4.17 3.01 -4.69
C TYR A 7 -3.03 2.71 -5.66
N LEU A 8 -3.17 1.64 -6.44
CA LEU A 8 -2.32 1.39 -7.60
C LEU A 8 -2.92 2.11 -8.81
N ILE A 9 -2.07 2.81 -9.57
CA ILE A 9 -2.47 3.51 -10.78
C ILE A 9 -2.06 2.66 -11.97
N GLU A 10 -3.02 2.05 -12.64
CA GLU A 10 -2.80 1.27 -13.86
C GLU A 10 -3.45 2.00 -15.03
N GLY A 11 -2.63 2.67 -15.84
CA GLY A 11 -3.10 3.52 -16.94
C GLY A 11 -3.95 4.68 -16.43
N ASN A 12 -5.28 4.59 -16.63
CA ASN A 12 -6.24 5.61 -16.24
C ASN A 12 -7.14 5.18 -15.06
N GLU A 13 -6.91 3.99 -14.51
CA GLU A 13 -7.67 3.41 -13.40
C GLU A 13 -6.92 3.56 -12.08
N LYS A 14 -7.69 3.75 -10.99
CA LYS A 14 -7.19 3.75 -9.62
C LYS A 14 -7.76 2.54 -8.90
N ILE A 15 -6.91 1.57 -8.58
CA ILE A 15 -7.31 0.34 -7.92
C ILE A 15 -6.96 0.48 -6.44
N LEU A 16 -7.96 0.44 -5.56
CA LEU A 16 -7.73 0.43 -4.11
C LEU A 16 -7.02 -0.89 -3.74
N VAL A 17 -5.80 -0.79 -3.22
CA VAL A 17 -5.02 -1.98 -2.86
C VAL A 17 -5.00 -2.23 -1.36
N MET A 18 -5.09 -1.18 -0.53
CA MET A 18 -5.12 -1.29 0.93
C MET A 18 -5.70 -0.03 1.57
N GLU A 19 -6.51 -0.20 2.62
CA GLU A 19 -7.05 0.89 3.42
C GLU A 19 -6.28 1.07 4.72
N ALA A 20 -6.37 2.27 5.30
CA ALA A 20 -5.81 2.59 6.61
C ALA A 20 -4.31 2.23 6.74
N VAL A 21 -3.54 2.48 5.69
CA VAL A 21 -2.09 2.28 5.62
C VAL A 21 -1.40 3.28 6.55
N ASP A 22 -0.55 2.76 7.43
CA ASP A 22 0.27 3.50 8.38
C ASP A 22 1.73 3.59 7.92
N THR A 23 2.25 2.49 7.35
CA THR A 23 3.65 2.39 6.93
C THR A 23 3.75 1.90 5.49
N VAL A 24 4.65 2.54 4.73
CA VAL A 24 5.01 2.16 3.36
C VAL A 24 6.54 2.03 3.31
N GLU A 25 7.02 0.83 3.01
CA GLU A 25 8.44 0.50 2.98
C GLU A 25 8.84 -0.03 1.59
N PRO A 26 9.83 0.58 0.93
CA PRO A 26 10.40 0.02 -0.29
C PRO A 26 11.25 -1.21 0.05
N GLU A 27 11.12 -2.27 -0.73
CA GLU A 27 11.97 -3.45 -0.70
C GLU A 27 12.60 -3.68 -2.09
N ASP A 28 13.57 -4.59 -2.21
CA ASP A 28 14.33 -4.79 -3.45
C ASP A 28 13.43 -5.14 -4.66
N ASP A 29 12.34 -5.89 -4.42
CA ASP A 29 11.43 -6.40 -5.45
C ASP A 29 10.05 -5.72 -5.47
N GLY A 30 9.85 -4.63 -4.70
CA GLY A 30 8.52 -4.03 -4.59
C GLY A 30 8.32 -3.08 -3.42
N ILE A 31 7.07 -3.00 -2.97
CA ILE A 31 6.66 -2.12 -1.86
C ILE A 31 5.83 -2.93 -0.86
N ARG A 32 6.22 -2.84 0.40
CA ARG A 32 5.44 -3.36 1.54
C ARG A 32 4.57 -2.26 2.13
N LEU A 33 3.28 -2.56 2.28
CA LEU A 33 2.27 -1.73 2.92
C LEU A 33 1.85 -2.38 4.24
N VAL A 34 1.73 -1.57 5.30
CA VAL A 34 1.26 -2.02 6.62
C VAL A 34 0.11 -1.14 7.07
N SER A 35 -1.03 -1.74 7.45
CA SER A 35 -2.15 -1.00 8.02
C SER A 35 -1.95 -0.70 9.51
N ILE A 36 -2.71 0.27 10.02
CA ILE A 36 -2.80 0.54 11.47
C ILE A 36 -3.31 -0.67 12.29
N PHE A 37 -3.92 -1.66 11.63
CA PHE A 37 -4.42 -2.89 12.26
C PHE A 37 -3.38 -4.02 12.27
N GLY A 38 -2.22 -3.81 11.63
CA GLY A 38 -1.14 -4.79 11.52
C GLY A 38 -1.24 -5.71 10.30
N ASP A 39 -2.22 -5.50 9.42
CA ASP A 39 -2.28 -6.22 8.14
C ASP A 39 -1.12 -5.78 7.24
N GLN A 40 -0.56 -6.71 6.47
CA GLN A 40 0.54 -6.45 5.56
C GLN A 40 0.20 -6.88 4.15
N LYS A 41 0.66 -6.10 3.17
CA LYS A 41 0.51 -6.41 1.76
C LYS A 41 1.78 -6.04 1.00
N PHE A 42 2.24 -6.95 0.14
CA PHE A 42 3.36 -6.70 -0.75
C PHE A 42 2.84 -6.43 -2.17
N ILE A 43 3.42 -5.43 -2.83
CA ILE A 43 3.14 -5.08 -4.22
C ILE A 43 4.46 -5.22 -4.99
N ASP A 44 4.51 -6.16 -5.93
CA ASP A 44 5.66 -6.36 -6.80
C ASP A 44 5.87 -5.15 -7.74
N ALA A 45 7.13 -4.83 -8.05
CA ALA A 45 7.51 -3.74 -8.97
C ALA A 45 7.42 -4.11 -10.45
#